data_AF-A0A2D0IK58-F1
#
_entry.id   AF-A0A2D0IK58-F1
#
_cell.length_a   1.000
_cell.length_b   1.000
_cell.length_c   1.000
_cell.angle_alpha   90.00
_cell.angle_beta   90.00
_cell.angle_gamma   90.00
#
_symmetry.space_group_name_H-M   'P 1'
#
loop_
_entity.id
_entity.type
_entity.pdbx_description
1 polymer ?
#
loop_
_entity_poly.entity_id
_entity_poly.type
_entity_poly.pdbx_seq_one_letter_code
_entity_poly.pdbx_strand_id
1 'polypeptide(L)' 'MKTSEVMELIESKYPKAGHWVFGDSPSMYDELAKLVAKGIKTATTCSFHSCESDDSKITVGNH' A
#
# COMPACT_ATOMS: atom_id res chain seq x y z
N MET A 1 3.76 1.69 21.74
CA MET A 1 4.75 1.44 20.68
C MET A 1 4.69 2.63 19.75
N LYS A 2 5.82 3.31 19.51
CA LYS A 2 5.83 4.48 18.62
C LYS A 2 5.72 3.97 17.18
N THR A 3 4.89 4.59 16.36
CA THR A 3 4.64 4.17 14.96
C THR A 3 5.93 3.99 14.15
N SER A 4 6.98 4.74 14.51
CA SER A 4 8.33 4.65 13.94
C SER A 4 9.00 3.28 14.12
N GLU A 5 8.88 2.66 15.29
CA GLU A 5 9.55 1.39 15.61
C GLU A 5 8.98 0.23 14.79
N VAL A 6 7.69 0.28 14.47
CA VAL A 6 7.01 -0.74 13.65
C VAL A 6 7.36 -0.59 12.17
N MET A 7 7.50 0.64 11.68
CA MET A 7 7.92 0.91 10.30
C MET A 7 9.34 0.41 10.06
N GLU A 8 10.29 0.73 10.95
CA GLU A 8 11.68 0.25 10.85
C GLU A 8 11.77 -1.29 10.81
N LEU A 9 10.94 -1.98 11.62
CA LEU A 9 10.88 -3.44 11.61
C LEU A 9 10.35 -4.01 10.29
N ILE A 10 9.31 -3.38 9.72
CA ILE A 10 8.70 -3.83 8.46
C ILE A 10 9.65 -3.60 7.30
N GLU A 11 10.28 -2.43 7.23
CA GLU A 11 11.27 -2.10 6.18
C GLU A 11 12.48 -3.04 6.23
N SER A 12 12.97 -3.38 7.43
CA SER A 12 14.06 -4.35 7.59
C SER A 12 13.67 -5.75 7.10
N LYS A 13 12.42 -6.17 7.35
CA LYS A 13 11.95 -7.51 6.99
C LYS A 13 11.54 -7.63 5.52
N TYR A 14 11.02 -6.56 4.93
CA TYR A 14 10.52 -6.50 3.55
C TYR A 14 11.11 -5.28 2.81
N PRO A 15 12.43 -5.28 2.54
CA PRO A 15 13.13 -4.11 2.01
C PRO A 15 12.71 -3.71 0.57
N LYS A 16 11.95 -4.56 -0.11
CA LYS A 16 11.41 -4.31 -1.46
C LYS A 16 9.92 -3.97 -1.45
N ALA A 17 9.25 -4.06 -0.30
CA ALA A 17 7.84 -3.75 -0.20
C ALA A 17 7.64 -2.23 -0.17
N GLY A 18 6.98 -1.70 -1.19
CA GLY A 18 6.52 -0.31 -1.19
C GLY A 18 5.45 -0.09 -0.12
N HIS A 19 5.41 1.12 0.44
CA HIS A 19 4.36 1.55 1.37
C HIS A 19 3.60 2.75 0.79
N TRP A 20 2.26 2.70 0.83
CA TRP A 20 1.43 3.81 0.36
C TRP A 20 0.08 3.81 1.09
N VAL A 21 -0.64 4.93 0.97
CA VAL A 21 -2.01 5.10 1.46
C VAL A 21 -3.02 4.86 0.33
N PHE A 22 -4.25 4.49 0.68
CA PHE A 22 -5.33 4.32 -0.28
C PHE A 22 -6.26 5.53 -0.31
N GLY A 23 -6.52 6.09 -1.49
CA GLY A 23 -7.44 7.23 -1.66
C GLY A 23 -6.70 8.55 -1.79
N ASP A 24 -7.45 9.64 -1.74
CA ASP A 24 -6.98 11.02 -1.99
C ASP A 24 -7.13 11.95 -0.77
N SER A 25 -7.73 11.46 0.32
CA SER A 25 -8.05 12.24 1.50
C SER A 25 -7.78 11.47 2.80
N PRO A 26 -7.40 12.16 3.90
CA PRO A 26 -7.10 11.50 5.18
C PRO A 26 -8.22 10.60 5.70
N SER A 27 -9.48 11.01 5.54
CA SER A 27 -10.63 10.20 5.93
C SER A 27 -10.72 8.89 5.14
N MET A 28 -10.40 8.95 3.83
CA MET A 28 -10.43 7.78 2.95
C MET A 28 -9.28 6.83 3.23
N TYR A 29 -8.11 7.34 3.64
CA TYR A 29 -6.95 6.53 4.00
C TYR A 29 -7.31 5.52 5.11
N ASP A 30 -7.91 6.01 6.19
CA ASP A 30 -8.30 5.19 7.33
C ASP A 30 -9.43 4.23 6.99
N GLU A 31 -10.43 4.68 6.24
CA GLU A 31 -11.58 3.85 5.86
C GLU A 31 -11.13 2.67 5.00
N LEU A 32 -10.36 2.93 3.94
CA LEU A 32 -9.92 1.90 3.01
C LEU A 32 -8.91 0.95 3.66
N ALA A 33 -7.99 1.45 4.50
CA ALA A 33 -7.07 0.61 5.27
C ALA A 33 -7.82 -0.34 6.22
N LYS A 34 -8.88 0.13 6.89
CA LYS A 34 -9.74 -0.72 7.74
C LYS A 34 -10.44 -1.82 6.94
N LEU A 35 -10.88 -1.55 5.71
CA LEU A 35 -11.51 -2.56 4.86
C LEU A 35 -10.51 -3.63 4.39
N VAL A 36 -9.26 -3.26 4.11
CA VAL A 36 -8.17 -4.20 3.79
C VAL A 36 -7.83 -5.05 5.00
N ALA A 37 -7.65 -4.45 6.18
CA ALA A 37 -7.33 -5.17 7.41
C ALA A 37 -8.44 -6.17 7.84
N LYS A 38 -9.70 -5.87 7.49
CA LYS A 38 -10.84 -6.78 7.69
C LYS A 38 -10.97 -7.87 6.62
N GLY A 39 -10.14 -7.84 5.57
CA GLY A 39 -10.22 -8.77 4.44
C GLY A 39 -11.40 -8.52 3.50
N ILE A 40 -12.07 -7.36 3.60
CA ILE A 40 -13.24 -7.02 2.79
C ILE A 40 -12.81 -6.41 1.44
N LYS A 41 -11.84 -5.49 1.48
CA LYS A 41 -11.26 -4.91 0.27
C LYS A 41 -10.08 -5.76 -0.19
N THR A 42 -10.31 -6.60 -1.20
CA THR A 42 -9.31 -7.53 -1.76
C THR A 42 -8.77 -7.10 -3.12
N ALA A 43 -9.26 -5.99 -3.69
CA ALA A 43 -8.83 -5.46 -4.97
C ALA A 43 -8.73 -3.93 -4.95
N THR A 44 -7.89 -3.39 -5.83
CA THR A 44 -7.76 -1.95 -6.10
C THR A 44 -7.46 -1.72 -7.58
N THR A 45 -7.74 -0.52 -8.07
CA THR A 45 -7.44 -0.12 -9.45
C THR A 45 -6.73 1.24 -9.43
N CYS A 46 -6.04 1.56 -10.52
CA CYS A 46 -5.39 2.85 -10.74
C CYS A 46 -5.49 3.23 -12.23
N SER A 47 -5.08 4.45 -12.55
CA SER A 47 -4.97 4.90 -13.95
C SER A 47 -3.94 4.06 -14.70
N PHE A 48 -4.35 3.48 -15.83
CA PHE A 48 -3.45 2.68 -16.68
C PHE A 48 -2.28 3.51 -17.22
N HIS A 49 -2.55 4.75 -17.64
CA HIS A 49 -1.53 5.66 -18.15
C HIS A 49 -0.45 5.97 -17.09
N SER A 50 -0.88 6.14 -15.84
CA SER A 50 0.05 6.35 -14.72
C SER A 50 0.87 5.09 -14.43
N CYS A 51 0.24 3.92 -14.47
CA CYS A 51 0.90 2.63 -14.24
C CYS A 51 1.97 2.29 -15.29
N GLU A 52 1.74 2.62 -16.56
CA GLU A 52 2.71 2.38 -17.64
C GLU A 52 3.92 3.33 -17.59
N SER A 53 3.73 4.52 -17.02
CA SER A 53 4.79 5.53 -16.89
C SER A 53 5.65 5.35 -15.63
N ASP A 54 5.23 4.47 -14.72
CA ASP A 54 5.88 4.24 -13.44
C ASP A 54 6.94 3.14 -13.57
N ASP A 55 8.15 3.41 -13.09
CA ASP A 55 9.25 2.42 -13.09
C ASP A 55 8.95 1.22 -12.19
N SER A 56 8.00 1.36 -11.23
CA SER A 56 7.61 0.32 -10.28
C SER A 56 6.41 -0.49 -10.75
N LYS A 57 6.52 -1.14 -11.93
CA LYS A 57 5.44 -1.92 -12.52
C LYS A 57 4.95 -3.01 -11.56
N ILE A 58 3.66 -2.95 -11.19
CA ILE A 58 3.04 -3.95 -10.32
C ILE A 58 2.92 -5.27 -11.08
N THR A 59 3.52 -6.32 -10.53
CA THR A 59 3.49 -7.68 -11.08
C THR A 59 2.75 -8.64 -10.14
N VAL A 60 2.31 -9.78 -10.67
CA VAL A 60 1.71 -10.84 -9.85
C VAL A 60 2.79 -11.40 -8.91
N GLY A 61 2.51 -11.43 -7.61
CA GLY A 61 3.47 -11.90 -6.61
C GLY A 61 4.60 -10.92 -6.31
N ASN A 62 4.38 -9.62 -6.52
CA ASN A 62 5.34 -8.59 -6.12
C ASN A 62 5.60 -8.66 -4.59
N HIS A 63 6.86 -8.80 -4.19
CA HIS A 63 7.32 -9.03 -2.80
C HIS A 63 8.60 -8.24 -2.48
#